data_AF-A0A7V5HN71-F1
#
_entry.id   AF-A0A7V5HN71-F1
#
_cell.length_a   1.000
_cell.length_b   1.000
_cell.length_c   1.000
_cell.angle_alpha   90.00
_cell.angle_beta   90.00
_cell.angle_gamma   90.00
#
_symmetry.space_group_name_H-M   'P 1'
#
loop_
_entity.id
_entity.type
_entity.pdbx_description
1 polymer ?
#
loop_
_entity_poly.entity_id
_entity_poly.type
_entity_poly.pdbx_seq_one_letter_code
_entity_poly.pdbx_strand_id
1 'polypeptide(L)'
;MKIFLLLLLLSSRVYHVKARGIINPPMAEYLVRAIDEAEDTRADLIVISLDTPGGLDESMRQIVKKELNSKVPVCVYVSPHGARAASAGVFITLAAHIAAMAPGTNIGAAHPVAIGKEKMDSTMIEKVTNDAVAYLK
;
A
#
# COMPACT_ATOMS: atom_id res chain seq x y z
N MET A 1 27.02 -4.88 32.32
CA MET A 1 26.84 -3.71 31.45
C MET A 1 27.06 -4.01 29.95
N LYS A 2 28.09 -4.77 29.55
CA LYS A 2 28.34 -5.12 28.12
C LYS A 2 27.22 -5.93 27.43
N ILE A 3 26.58 -6.88 28.13
CA ILE A 3 25.48 -7.68 27.56
C ILE A 3 24.23 -6.83 27.24
N PHE A 4 23.95 -5.82 28.07
CA PHE A 4 22.77 -4.97 27.94
C PHE A 4 22.89 -3.99 26.76
N LEU A 5 24.11 -3.49 26.53
CA LEU A 5 24.43 -2.65 25.37
C LEU A 5 24.35 -3.44 24.04
N LEU A 6 24.68 -4.74 24.06
CA LEU A 6 24.56 -5.63 22.90
C LEU A 6 23.09 -5.91 22.53
N LEU A 7 22.22 -6.08 23.53
CA LEU A 7 20.77 -6.26 23.33
C LEU A 7 20.10 -5.01 22.72
N LEU A 8 20.53 -3.80 23.11
CA LEU A 8 20.08 -2.53 22.51
C LEU A 8 20.51 -2.40 21.03
N LEU A 9 21.68 -2.93 20.67
CA LEU A 9 22.17 -2.93 19.29
C LEU A 9 21.55 -4.03 18.40
N LEU A 10 20.93 -5.04 19.01
CA LEU A 10 20.22 -6.15 18.32
C LEU A 10 18.70 -5.94 18.24
N SER A 11 18.20 -4.79 18.69
CA SER A 11 16.77 -4.48 18.68
C SER A 11 16.34 -4.02 17.29
N SER A 12 15.62 -4.87 16.55
CA SER A 12 14.96 -4.44 15.32
C SER A 12 13.74 -3.59 15.62
N ARG A 13 13.60 -2.44 14.97
CA ARG A 13 12.44 -1.56 15.07
C ARG A 13 11.54 -1.78 13.86
N VAL A 14 10.40 -2.43 14.09
CA VAL A 14 9.39 -2.66 13.05
C VAL A 14 8.18 -1.79 13.33
N TYR A 15 7.83 -0.94 12.37
CA TYR A 15 6.58 -0.19 12.39
C TYR A 15 5.44 -1.06 11.87
N HIS A 16 4.27 -1.01 12.53
CA HIS A 16 3.09 -1.73 12.06
C HIS A 16 1.88 -0.81 12.05
N VAL A 17 1.27 -0.68 10.88
CA VAL A 17 0.06 0.12 10.66
C VAL A 17 -1.02 -0.70 9.97
N LYS A 18 -2.28 -0.29 10.15
CA LYS A 18 -3.44 -0.96 9.55
C LYS A 18 -4.15 -0.01 8.60
N ALA A 19 -4.28 -0.42 7.34
CA ALA A 19 -5.05 0.26 6.32
C ALA A 19 -6.28 -0.57 5.98
N ARG A 20 -7.42 -0.22 6.59
CA ARG A 20 -8.70 -0.91 6.37
C ARG A 20 -9.74 0.02 5.79
N GLY A 21 -10.40 -0.41 4.73
CA GLY A 21 -11.45 0.33 4.06
C GLY A 21 -10.98 1.03 2.78
N ILE A 22 -11.72 2.07 2.38
CA ILE A 22 -11.54 2.74 1.09
C ILE A 22 -10.22 3.52 1.08
N ILE A 23 -9.48 3.42 -0.02
CA ILE A 23 -8.31 4.28 -0.28
C ILE A 23 -8.80 5.69 -0.65
N ASN A 24 -8.73 6.60 0.31
CA ASN A 24 -9.16 7.98 0.19
C ASN A 24 -8.06 8.93 0.69
N PRO A 25 -8.21 10.26 0.58
CA PRO A 25 -7.16 11.19 0.97
C PRO A 25 -6.72 11.05 2.45
N PRO A 26 -7.64 10.89 3.43
CA PRO A 26 -7.23 10.63 4.81
C PRO A 26 -6.41 9.35 5.00
N MET A 27 -6.75 8.25 4.32
CA MET A 27 -5.98 7.00 4.37
C MET A 27 -4.60 7.19 3.74
N ALA A 28 -4.52 7.91 2.62
CA ALA A 28 -3.25 8.19 1.94
C ALA A 28 -2.32 9.03 2.82
N GLU A 29 -2.83 10.12 3.41
CA GLU A 29 -2.04 10.92 4.35
C GLU A 29 -1.58 10.11 5.57
N TYR A 30 -2.45 9.26 6.11
CA TYR A 30 -2.10 8.38 7.23
C TYR A 30 -0.93 7.46 6.89
N LEU A 31 -0.98 6.78 5.75
CA LEU A 31 0.10 5.88 5.32
C LEU A 31 1.38 6.64 4.96
N VAL A 32 1.28 7.80 4.33
CA VAL A 32 2.44 8.65 4.03
C VAL A 32 3.15 9.04 5.32
N ARG A 33 2.42 9.55 6.31
CA ARG A 33 2.98 9.91 7.62
C ARG A 33 3.59 8.71 8.34
N ALA A 34 2.99 7.54 8.25
CA ALA A 34 3.54 6.33 8.85
C ALA A 34 4.89 5.92 8.25
N ILE A 35 5.03 6.04 6.92
CA ILE A 35 6.31 5.77 6.25
C ILE A 35 7.34 6.86 6.59
N ASP A 36 6.95 8.14 6.62
CA ASP A 36 7.84 9.22 7.08
C ASP A 36 8.34 8.97 8.51
N GLU A 37 7.47 8.57 9.44
CA GLU A 37 7.85 8.29 10.82
C GLU A 37 8.80 7.08 10.92
N ALA A 38 8.56 6.03 10.13
CA ALA A 38 9.47 4.88 10.05
C ALA A 38 10.85 5.29 9.55
N GLU A 39 10.92 6.22 8.58
CA GLU A 39 12.19 6.77 8.06
C GLU A 39 12.92 7.63 9.10
N ASP A 40 12.21 8.57 9.73
CA ASP A 40 12.76 9.48 10.73
C ASP A 40 13.33 8.72 11.93
N THR A 41 12.65 7.65 12.32
CA THR A 41 13.07 6.79 13.43
C THR A 41 14.03 5.68 13.02
N ARG A 42 14.45 5.62 11.74
CA ARG A 42 15.34 4.60 11.17
C ARG A 42 14.88 3.19 11.50
N ALA A 43 13.60 2.91 11.29
CA ALA A 43 13.05 1.57 11.41
C ALA A 43 13.70 0.61 10.40
N ASP A 44 13.78 -0.66 10.76
CA ASP A 44 14.31 -1.70 9.87
C ASP A 44 13.27 -2.14 8.83
N LEU A 45 11.98 -1.94 9.13
CA LEU A 45 10.84 -2.33 8.29
C LEU A 45 9.59 -1.56 8.72
N ILE A 46 8.73 -1.21 7.78
CA ILE A 46 7.33 -0.89 8.05
C ILE A 46 6.42 -1.95 7.42
N VAL A 47 5.48 -2.47 8.20
CA VAL A 47 4.44 -3.40 7.77
C VAL A 47 3.11 -2.68 7.71
N ILE A 48 2.47 -2.69 6.54
CA ILE A 48 1.13 -2.17 6.30
C ILE A 48 0.18 -3.36 6.16
N SER A 49 -0.63 -3.60 7.19
CA SER A 49 -1.73 -4.58 7.10
C SER A 49 -2.87 -3.99 6.28
N LEU A 50 -3.10 -4.54 5.09
CA LEU A 50 -4.04 -4.00 4.10
C LEU A 50 -5.31 -4.87 3.97
N ASP A 51 -6.47 -4.22 4.06
CA ASP A 51 -7.79 -4.77 3.73
C ASP A 51 -8.63 -3.68 3.06
N THR A 52 -8.65 -3.65 1.72
CA THR A 52 -9.28 -2.59 0.93
C THR A 52 -10.08 -3.11 -0.26
N PRO A 53 -11.30 -2.56 -0.49
CA PRO A 53 -12.02 -2.76 -1.75
C PRO A 53 -11.44 -1.93 -2.92
N GLY A 54 -10.47 -1.05 -2.65
CA GLY A 54 -9.99 -0.04 -3.60
C GLY A 54 -10.30 1.38 -3.15
N GLY A 55 -10.17 2.33 -4.08
CA GLY A 55 -10.47 3.73 -3.83
C GLY A 55 -10.00 4.64 -4.95
N LEU A 56 -9.72 5.90 -4.61
CA LEU A 56 -9.39 6.94 -5.58
C LEU A 56 -8.00 6.74 -6.19
N ASP A 57 -7.88 7.00 -7.50
CA ASP A 57 -6.62 6.90 -8.24
C ASP A 57 -5.54 7.83 -7.68
N GLU A 58 -5.89 9.09 -7.39
CA GLU A 58 -4.93 10.06 -6.81
C GLU A 58 -4.40 9.61 -5.45
N SER A 59 -5.27 9.13 -4.56
CA SER A 59 -4.87 8.64 -3.24
C SER A 59 -3.99 7.39 -3.34
N MET A 60 -4.31 6.49 -4.29
CA MET A 60 -3.49 5.33 -4.60
C MET A 60 -2.09 5.73 -5.08
N ARG A 61 -2.00 6.65 -6.05
CA ARG A 61 -0.72 7.12 -6.61
C ARG A 61 0.13 7.84 -5.58
N GLN A 62 -0.50 8.58 -4.66
CA GLN A 62 0.20 9.22 -3.55
C GLN A 62 0.88 8.19 -2.65
N ILE A 63 0.18 7.11 -2.29
CA ILE A 63 0.74 6.02 -1.47
C ILE A 63 1.86 5.30 -2.23
N VAL A 64 1.59 4.85 -3.46
CA VAL A 64 2.57 4.16 -4.30
C VAL A 64 3.84 4.98 -4.49
N LYS A 65 3.71 6.28 -4.78
CA LYS A 65 4.86 7.18 -4.90
C LYS A 65 5.67 7.23 -3.60
N LYS A 66 5.02 7.24 -2.44
CA LYS A 66 5.72 7.25 -1.16
C LYS A 66 6.43 5.92 -0.90
N GLU A 67 5.81 4.79 -1.22
CA GLU A 67 6.43 3.46 -1.09
C GLU A 67 7.67 3.32 -1.98
N LEU A 68 7.57 3.70 -3.25
CA LEU A 68 8.68 3.63 -4.23
C LEU A 68 9.86 4.54 -3.87
N ASN A 69 9.61 5.63 -3.14
CA ASN A 69 10.67 6.54 -2.69
C ASN A 69 11.10 6.27 -1.25
N SER A 70 10.61 5.20 -0.62
CA SER A 70 10.89 4.98 0.79
C SER A 70 12.35 4.57 1.02
N LYS A 71 12.94 5.11 2.09
CA LYS A 71 14.29 4.74 2.55
C LYS A 71 14.27 3.53 3.50
N VAL A 72 13.08 3.14 3.96
CA VAL A 72 12.86 1.97 4.82
C VAL A 72 12.09 0.93 4.01
N PRO A 73 12.44 -0.36 4.11
CA PRO A 73 11.66 -1.41 3.45
C PRO A 73 10.18 -1.35 3.86
N VAL A 74 9.29 -1.35 2.87
CA VAL A 74 7.84 -1.40 3.05
C VAL A 74 7.34 -2.80 2.73
N CYS A 75 6.69 -3.43 3.70
CA CYS A 75 5.96 -4.66 3.51
C CYS A 75 4.46 -4.39 3.51
N VAL A 76 3.77 -4.68 2.41
CA VAL A 76 2.31 -4.73 2.40
C VAL A 76 1.86 -6.16 2.69
N TYR A 77 1.10 -6.32 3.77
CA TYR A 77 0.57 -7.60 4.22
C TYR A 77 -0.96 -7.62 4.08
N VAL A 78 -1.47 -8.26 3.03
CA VAL A 78 -2.92 -8.43 2.83
C VAL A 78 -3.45 -9.32 3.93
N SER A 79 -4.21 -8.73 4.86
CA SER A 79 -4.55 -9.35 6.14
C SER A 79 -5.73 -8.65 6.82
N PRO A 80 -6.51 -9.33 7.69
CA PRO A 80 -6.37 -10.73 8.14
C PRO A 80 -6.92 -11.74 7.12
N HIS A 81 -7.17 -13.00 7.53
CA HIS A 81 -7.85 -13.99 6.69
C HIS A 81 -9.17 -13.42 6.13
N GLY A 82 -9.43 -13.65 4.84
CA GLY A 82 -10.60 -13.11 4.15
C GLY A 82 -10.49 -11.63 3.72
N ALA A 83 -9.41 -10.94 4.08
CA ALA A 83 -9.11 -9.61 3.56
C ALA A 83 -8.82 -9.62 2.06
N ARG A 84 -8.83 -8.42 1.49
CA ARG A 84 -8.51 -8.22 0.07
C ARG A 84 -7.66 -7.00 -0.19
N ALA A 85 -6.88 -7.07 -1.26
CA ALA A 85 -6.24 -5.93 -1.90
C ALA A 85 -6.86 -5.75 -3.29
N ALA A 86 -8.04 -5.13 -3.35
CA ALA A 86 -8.76 -4.91 -4.59
C ALA A 86 -8.48 -3.52 -5.18
N SER A 87 -8.55 -3.40 -6.51
CA SER A 87 -8.42 -2.13 -7.22
C SER A 87 -7.15 -1.37 -6.82
N ALA A 88 -7.25 -0.18 -6.23
CA ALA A 88 -6.12 0.57 -5.70
C ALA A 88 -5.17 -0.26 -4.82
N GLY A 89 -5.69 -1.23 -4.07
CA GLY A 89 -4.90 -2.12 -3.22
C GLY A 89 -3.91 -2.99 -4.00
N VAL A 90 -4.18 -3.30 -5.27
CA VAL A 90 -3.24 -4.04 -6.14
C VAL A 90 -1.99 -3.21 -6.37
N PHE A 91 -2.14 -1.94 -6.74
CA PHE A 91 -1.03 -1.03 -7.03
C PHE A 91 -0.17 -0.78 -5.80
N ILE A 92 -0.82 -0.51 -4.64
CA ILE A 92 -0.13 -0.34 -3.36
C ILE A 92 0.65 -1.61 -3.00
N THR A 93 0.03 -2.79 -3.13
CA THR A 93 0.73 -4.05 -2.82
C THR A 93 1.91 -4.32 -3.76
N LEU A 94 1.78 -3.99 -5.05
CA LEU A 94 2.84 -4.23 -6.04
C LEU A 94 3.99 -3.21 -5.97
N ALA A 95 3.73 -2.01 -5.44
CA ALA A 95 4.76 -1.01 -5.22
C ALA A 95 5.63 -1.29 -3.98
N ALA A 96 5.13 -2.13 -3.07
CA ALA A 96 5.84 -2.50 -1.86
C ALA A 96 7.11 -3.32 -2.16
N HIS A 97 8.10 -3.20 -1.27
CA HIS A 97 9.33 -3.98 -1.34
C HIS A 97 9.07 -5.47 -1.05
N ILE A 98 8.08 -5.74 -0.18
CA ILE A 98 7.66 -7.08 0.20
C ILE A 98 6.14 -7.14 0.14
N ALA A 99 5.61 -8.01 -0.72
CA ALA A 99 4.19 -8.37 -0.73
C ALA A 99 3.99 -9.69 0.02
N ALA A 100 3.13 -9.68 1.03
CA ALA A 100 2.75 -10.87 1.79
C ALA A 100 1.22 -10.98 1.87
N MET A 101 0.70 -12.20 1.98
CA MET A 101 -0.74 -12.46 2.02
C MET A 101 -1.05 -13.50 3.10
N ALA A 102 -2.05 -13.21 3.94
CA ALA A 102 -2.59 -14.21 4.85
C ALA A 102 -3.35 -15.29 4.05
N PRO A 103 -3.41 -16.55 4.51
CA PRO A 103 -4.23 -17.57 3.86
C PRO A 103 -5.68 -17.13 3.67
N GLY A 104 -6.27 -17.45 2.52
CA GLY A 104 -7.66 -17.10 2.19
C GLY A 104 -7.90 -15.61 1.91
N THR A 105 -6.85 -14.81 1.68
CA THR A 105 -6.98 -13.44 1.14
C THR A 105 -6.94 -13.43 -0.39
N ASN A 106 -7.35 -12.32 -1.00
CA ASN A 106 -7.30 -12.15 -2.45
C ASN A 106 -6.68 -10.79 -2.85
N ILE A 107 -6.11 -10.76 -4.05
CA ILE A 107 -5.56 -9.56 -4.70
C ILE A 107 -6.02 -9.55 -6.17
N GLY A 108 -6.48 -8.41 -6.68
CA GLY A 108 -6.97 -8.30 -8.06
C GLY A 108 -8.09 -7.26 -8.23
N ALA A 109 -8.96 -7.50 -9.22
CA ALA A 109 -10.07 -6.59 -9.57
C ALA A 109 -9.61 -5.13 -9.78
N ALA A 110 -8.52 -4.94 -10.53
CA ALA A 110 -7.89 -3.64 -10.77
C ALA A 110 -8.31 -2.94 -12.05
N HIS A 111 -9.40 -3.38 -12.69
CA HIS A 111 -9.92 -2.70 -13.87
C HIS A 111 -10.49 -1.33 -13.46
N PRO A 112 -10.04 -0.21 -14.07
CA PRO A 112 -10.54 1.12 -13.74
C PRO A 112 -12.02 1.27 -14.04
N VAL A 113 -12.73 2.04 -13.20
CA VAL A 113 -14.14 2.37 -13.39
C VAL A 113 -14.37 3.84 -13.10
N ALA A 114 -15.34 4.45 -13.79
CA ALA A 114 -15.74 5.82 -13.53
C ALA A 114 -16.45 5.95 -12.17
N ILE A 115 -16.21 7.08 -11.49
CA ILE A 115 -16.99 7.46 -10.32
C ILE A 115 -18.22 8.21 -10.80
N GLY A 116 -19.41 7.65 -10.56
CA GLY A 116 -20.69 8.28 -10.91
C GLY A 116 -21.52 7.47 -11.89
N LYS A 117 -22.58 8.10 -12.41
CA LYS A 117 -23.56 7.46 -13.31
C LYS A 117 -23.22 7.59 -14.79
N GLU A 118 -22.23 8.41 -15.14
CA GLU A 118 -21.83 8.59 -16.54
C GLU A 118 -20.97 7.42 -16.99
N LYS A 119 -21.44 6.77 -18.05
CA LYS A 119 -20.71 5.67 -18.68
C LYS A 119 -19.60 6.30 -19.53
N MET A 120 -18.35 5.95 -19.23
CA MET A 120 -17.24 6.30 -20.11
C MET A 120 -17.44 5.65 -21.48
N ASP A 121 -17.11 6.38 -22.54
CA ASP A 121 -17.02 5.78 -23.87
C ASP A 121 -15.87 4.77 -23.95
N SER A 122 -15.88 3.92 -24.98
CA SER A 122 -14.89 2.85 -25.16
C SER A 122 -13.46 3.38 -25.32
N THR A 123 -13.28 4.53 -25.97
CA THR A 123 -11.97 5.15 -26.20
C THR A 123 -11.37 5.66 -24.90
N MET A 124 -12.19 6.24 -24.03
CA MET A 124 -11.77 6.70 -22.70
C MET A 124 -11.45 5.53 -21.78
N ILE A 125 -12.25 4.46 -21.80
CA ILE A 125 -11.95 3.23 -21.04
C ILE A 125 -10.60 2.65 -21.46
N GLU A 126 -10.32 2.58 -22.77
CA GLU A 126 -9.05 2.09 -23.28
C GLU A 126 -7.88 2.95 -22.82
N LYS A 127 -7.99 4.28 -22.90
CA LYS A 127 -6.96 5.21 -22.42
C LYS A 127 -6.67 5.04 -20.93
N VAL A 128 -7.71 5.00 -20.10
CA VAL A 128 -7.55 4.85 -18.65
C VAL A 128 -7.00 3.46 -18.29
N THR A 129 -7.42 2.43 -19.02
CA THR A 129 -6.87 1.07 -18.84
C THR A 129 -5.39 1.04 -19.20
N ASN A 130 -4.99 1.65 -20.32
CA ASN A 130 -3.59 1.71 -20.74
C ASN A 130 -2.73 2.52 -19.76
N ASP A 131 -3.25 3.62 -19.23
CA ASP A 131 -2.57 4.39 -18.17
C ASP A 131 -2.35 3.57 -16.90
N ALA A 132 -3.38 2.84 -16.44
CA ALA A 132 -3.28 1.95 -15.30
C ALA A 132 -2.26 0.81 -15.54
N VAL A 133 -2.25 0.21 -16.73
CA VAL A 133 -1.27 -0.82 -17.10
C VAL A 133 0.14 -0.26 -17.15
N ALA A 134 0.32 0.96 -17.68
CA ALA A 134 1.62 1.63 -17.72
C ALA A 134 2.15 1.90 -16.30
N TYR A 135 1.27 2.17 -15.34
CA TYR A 135 1.65 2.44 -13.96
C TYR A 135 2.17 1.20 -13.19
N LEU A 136 1.92 -0.01 -13.70
CA LEU A 136 2.43 -1.28 -13.12
C LEU A 136 3.78 -1.73 -13.70
N LYS A 137 4.34 -1.01 -14.68
CA LYS A 137 5.62 -1.33 -15.32
C LYS A 137 6.78 -0.64 -14.64
#